data_AF-A0AA37SR75-F1
#
_entry.id   AF-A0AA37SR75-F1
#
_cell.length_a   1.000
_cell.length_b   1.000
_cell.length_c   1.000
_cell.angle_alpha   90.00
_cell.angle_beta   90.00
_cell.angle_gamma   90.00
#
_symmetry.space_group_name_H-M   'P 1'
#
loop_
_entity.id
_entity.type
_entity.pdbx_description
1 polymer ?
#
loop_
_entity_poly.entity_id
_entity_poly.type
_entity_poly.pdbx_seq_one_letter_code
_entity_poly.pdbx_strand_id
1 'polypeptide(L)'
;MDLSNLNSRQFFLVDGIGAIISASFLGLILSQFESLIGMPRKVLIELAIPACFFAVYSLICYFSNLKNWQPYLKAIAIANILYCILTLTLMIIYSRSLTYLGYLYFIVEIIIVVGLARLEWKKANEK
;
A
#
# COMPACT_ATOMS: atom_id res chain seq x y z
N MET A 1 11.05 10.08 14.35
CA MET A 1 11.57 8.70 14.32
C MET A 1 12.09 8.47 12.92
N ASP A 2 13.40 8.28 12.76
CA ASP A 2 14.03 8.16 11.44
C ASP A 2 13.85 6.73 10.92
N LEU A 3 12.92 6.55 9.98
CA LEU A 3 12.58 5.23 9.41
C LEU A 3 13.77 4.58 8.69
N SER A 4 14.82 5.33 8.37
CA SER A 4 16.01 4.82 7.69
C SER A 4 16.90 3.93 8.58
N ASN A 5 16.78 4.02 9.91
CA ASN A 5 17.58 3.23 10.87
C ASN A 5 16.91 1.92 11.31
N LEU A 6 15.76 1.57 10.71
CA LEU A 6 15.06 0.33 11.03
C LEU A 6 15.80 -0.89 10.47
N ASN A 7 15.75 -2.00 11.21
CA ASN A 7 16.24 -3.29 10.71
C ASN A 7 15.23 -3.88 9.71
N SER A 8 15.65 -4.78 8.82
CA SER A 8 14.82 -5.34 7.73
C SER A 8 13.49 -5.91 8.22
N ARG A 9 13.49 -6.56 9.39
CA ARG A 9 12.28 -7.08 10.03
C ARG A 9 11.26 -5.97 10.33
N GLN A 10 11.69 -4.81 10.78
CA GLN A 10 10.77 -3.71 11.09
C GLN A 10 10.13 -3.12 9.82
N PHE A 11 10.82 -3.14 8.68
CA PHE A 11 10.23 -2.74 7.40
C PHE A 11 9.03 -3.62 7.02
N PHE A 12 9.18 -4.95 7.10
CA PHE A 12 8.07 -5.88 6.84
C PHE A 12 6.88 -5.67 7.79
N LEU A 13 7.13 -5.32 9.05
CA LEU A 13 6.06 -5.05 10.00
C LEU A 13 5.33 -3.74 9.67
N VAL A 14 6.07 -2.68 9.36
CA VAL A 14 5.50 -1.37 9.00
C VAL A 14 4.66 -1.48 7.73
N ASP A 15 5.19 -2.14 6.68
CA ASP A 15 4.44 -2.40 5.46
C ASP A 15 3.21 -3.26 5.71
N GLY A 16 3.35 -4.36 6.46
CA GLY A 16 2.21 -5.22 6.80
C GLY A 16 1.09 -4.48 7.54
N ILE A 17 1.42 -3.63 8.52
CA ILE A 17 0.44 -2.80 9.23
C ILE A 17 -0.17 -1.76 8.27
N GLY A 18 0.65 -1.09 7.46
CA GLY A 18 0.19 -0.13 6.46
C GLY A 18 -0.82 -0.76 5.49
N ALA A 19 -0.51 -1.95 4.98
CA ALA A 19 -1.37 -2.71 4.08
C ALA A 19 -2.68 -3.14 4.74
N ILE A 20 -2.67 -3.53 6.02
CA ILE A 20 -3.92 -3.81 6.79
C ILE A 20 -4.78 -2.55 6.89
N ILE A 21 -4.15 -1.40 7.18
CA ILE A 21 -4.86 -0.12 7.27
C ILE A 21 -5.49 0.22 5.91
N SER A 22 -4.73 0.18 4.82
CA SER A 22 -5.24 0.39 3.47
C SER A 22 -6.39 -0.58 3.13
N ALA A 23 -6.22 -1.87 3.38
CA ALA A 23 -7.26 -2.87 3.12
C ALA A 23 -8.55 -2.60 3.92
N SER A 24 -8.41 -2.18 5.18
CA SER A 24 -9.55 -1.84 6.04
C SER A 24 -10.26 -0.58 5.56
N PHE A 25 -9.50 0.45 5.20
CA PHE A 25 -10.06 1.68 4.64
C PHE A 25 -10.80 1.40 3.34
N LEU A 26 -10.17 0.74 2.38
CA LEU A 26 -10.74 0.46 1.06
C LEU A 26 -11.92 -0.50 1.14
N GLY A 27 -11.76 -1.62 1.86
CA GLY A 27 -12.73 -2.71 1.88
C GLY A 27 -13.90 -2.50 2.83
N LEU A 28 -13.66 -1.88 3.99
CA LEU A 28 -14.67 -1.79 5.07
C LEU A 28 -15.22 -0.38 5.29
N ILE A 29 -14.38 0.65 5.16
CA ILE A 29 -14.78 2.03 5.47
C ILE A 29 -15.27 2.74 4.21
N LEU A 30 -14.36 3.07 3.28
CA LEU A 30 -14.64 3.84 2.06
C LEU A 30 -15.71 3.16 1.19
N SER A 31 -15.72 1.83 1.15
CA SER A 31 -16.71 1.03 0.42
C SER A 31 -18.16 1.28 0.87
N GLN A 32 -18.38 1.75 2.10
CA GLN A 32 -19.70 2.11 2.65
C GLN A 32 -20.08 3.57 2.37
N PHE A 33 -19.10 4.40 2.00
CA PHE A 33 -19.27 5.84 1.80
C PHE A 33 -19.06 6.23 0.33
N GLU A 34 -19.57 5.42 -0.61
CA GLU A 34 -19.43 5.64 -2.06
C GLU A 34 -19.87 7.04 -2.49
N SER A 35 -20.97 7.56 -1.93
CA SER A 35 -21.46 8.92 -2.26
C SER A 35 -20.53 10.04 -1.80
N LEU A 36 -19.71 9.82 -0.76
CA LEU A 36 -18.75 10.80 -0.25
C LEU A 36 -17.42 10.73 -0.99
N ILE A 37 -17.02 9.54 -1.44
CA ILE A 37 -15.70 9.29 -2.08
C ILE A 37 -15.79 9.41 -3.61
N GLY A 38 -16.91 8.98 -4.20
CA GLY A 38 -17.14 9.03 -5.65
C GLY A 38 -16.46 7.92 -6.44
N MET A 39 -15.76 6.99 -5.78
CA MET A 39 -15.25 5.76 -6.41
C MET A 39 -16.25 4.62 -6.19
N PRO A 40 -16.60 3.84 -7.25
CA PRO A 40 -17.54 2.75 -7.10
C PRO A 40 -17.11 1.73 -6.06
N ARG A 41 -18.05 1.28 -5.22
CA ARG A 41 -17.77 0.31 -4.13
C ARG A 41 -17.01 -0.92 -4.61
N LYS A 42 -17.36 -1.44 -5.79
CA LYS A 42 -16.71 -2.62 -6.37
C LYS A 42 -15.21 -2.39 -6.60
N VAL A 43 -14.84 -1.22 -7.11
CA VAL A 43 -13.43 -0.85 -7.38
C VAL A 43 -12.65 -0.72 -6.08
N LEU A 44 -13.25 -0.13 -5.05
CA LEU A 44 -12.64 -0.04 -3.71
C LEU A 44 -12.35 -1.43 -3.11
N ILE A 45 -13.31 -2.35 -3.23
CA ILE A 45 -13.13 -3.74 -2.77
C ILE A 45 -12.06 -4.45 -3.59
N GLU A 46 -12.04 -4.25 -4.92
CA GLU A 46 -11.00 -4.81 -5.79
C GLU A 46 -9.59 -4.30 -5.45
N LEU A 47 -9.45 -3.03 -5.03
CA LEU A 47 -8.19 -2.46 -4.53
C LEU A 47 -7.81 -2.97 -3.13
N ALA A 48 -8.79 -3.33 -2.30
CA ALA A 48 -8.53 -3.92 -0.98
C ALA A 48 -7.91 -5.33 -1.08
N ILE A 49 -8.21 -6.08 -2.14
CA ILE A 49 -7.68 -7.45 -2.36
C ILE A 49 -6.14 -7.48 -2.41
N PRO A 50 -5.45 -6.73 -3.28
CA PRO A 50 -3.99 -6.70 -3.29
C PRO A 50 -3.41 -6.18 -1.97
N ALA A 51 -4.05 -5.21 -1.31
CA ALA A 51 -3.62 -4.74 0.01
C ALA A 51 -3.68 -5.88 1.08
N CYS A 52 -4.71 -6.73 1.05
CA CYS A 52 -4.75 -7.94 1.89
C CYS A 52 -3.61 -8.91 1.58
N PHE A 53 -3.29 -9.12 0.29
CA PHE A 53 -2.15 -9.97 -0.09
C PHE A 53 -0.82 -9.40 0.38
N PHE A 54 -0.61 -8.08 0.26
CA PHE A 54 0.59 -7.42 0.75
C PHE A 54 0.72 -7.55 2.27
N ALA A 55 -0.37 -7.33 3.01
CA ALA A 55 -0.40 -7.51 4.46
C ALA A 55 0.02 -8.93 4.87
N VAL A 56 -0.57 -9.96 4.25
CA VAL A 56 -0.24 -11.36 4.54
C VAL A 56 1.21 -11.67 4.17
N TYR A 57 1.65 -11.27 2.98
CA TYR A 57 3.01 -11.52 2.51
C TYR A 57 4.06 -10.89 3.44
N SER A 58 3.87 -9.63 3.81
CA SER A 58 4.79 -8.87 4.67
C SER A 58 4.81 -9.42 6.09
N LEU A 59 3.66 -9.81 6.65
CA LEU A 59 3.62 -10.48 7.96
C LEU A 59 4.30 -11.85 7.94
N ILE A 60 4.12 -12.65 6.88
CA ILE A 60 4.84 -13.92 6.73
C ILE A 60 6.36 -13.66 6.72
N CYS A 61 6.83 -12.67 5.96
CA CYS A 61 8.25 -12.31 5.92
C CYS A 61 8.77 -11.85 7.29
N TYR A 62 7.96 -11.08 8.03
CA TYR A 62 8.27 -10.62 9.40
C TYR A 62 8.45 -11.78 10.39
N PHE A 63 7.56 -12.77 10.36
CA PHE A 63 7.60 -13.92 11.28
C PHE A 63 8.63 -14.98 10.86
N SER A 64 8.92 -15.10 9.56
CA SER A 64 9.87 -16.10 9.04
C SER A 64 11.34 -15.76 9.28
N ASN A 65 11.65 -14.53 9.73
CA ASN A 65 13.00 -14.06 10.06
C ASN A 65 14.05 -14.40 8.97
N LEU A 66 13.74 -13.99 7.74
CA LEU A 66 14.48 -14.38 6.54
C LEU A 66 15.94 -13.92 6.58
N LYS A 67 16.88 -14.86 6.39
CA LYS A 67 18.32 -14.53 6.26
C LYS A 67 18.62 -13.67 5.02
N ASN A 68 17.99 -13.97 3.88
CA ASN A 68 18.15 -13.26 2.61
C ASN A 68 16.93 -12.36 2.36
N TRP A 69 16.72 -11.35 3.21
CA TRP A 69 15.53 -10.50 3.21
C TRP A 69 15.46 -9.50 2.03
N GLN A 70 16.58 -9.18 1.40
CA GLN A 70 16.68 -8.17 0.34
C GLN A 70 15.72 -8.41 -0.85
N PRO A 71 15.67 -9.60 -1.49
CA PRO A 71 14.76 -9.84 -2.61
C PRO A 71 13.28 -9.68 -2.22
N TYR A 72 12.92 -10.01 -0.98
CA TYR A 72 11.54 -9.88 -0.49
C TYR A 72 11.14 -8.42 -0.33
N LEU A 73 12.02 -7.56 0.21
CA LEU A 73 11.77 -6.11 0.24
C LEU A 73 11.71 -5.50 -1.15
N LYS A 74 12.53 -5.97 -2.11
CA LYS A 74 12.42 -5.50 -3.52
C LYS A 74 11.08 -5.88 -4.14
N ALA A 75 10.59 -7.10 -3.87
CA ALA A 75 9.29 -7.55 -4.36
C ALA A 75 8.16 -6.68 -3.82
N ILE A 76 8.17 -6.37 -2.52
CA ILE A 76 7.19 -5.46 -1.88
C ILE A 76 7.26 -4.08 -2.50
N ALA A 77 8.45 -3.50 -2.61
CA ALA A 77 8.63 -2.16 -3.20
C ALA A 77 8.08 -2.10 -4.65
N ILE A 78 8.36 -3.11 -5.48
CA ILE A 78 7.83 -3.19 -6.85
C ILE A 78 6.30 -3.32 -6.82
N ALA A 79 5.76 -4.19 -5.99
CA ALA A 79 4.32 -4.42 -5.88
C ALA A 79 3.57 -3.16 -5.42
N ASN A 80 4.12 -2.43 -4.43
CA ASN A 80 3.59 -1.16 -3.95
C ASN A 80 3.59 -0.07 -5.04
N ILE A 81 4.63 -0.01 -5.87
CA ILE A 81 4.66 0.90 -7.03
C ILE A 81 3.62 0.52 -8.08
N LEU A 82 3.48 -0.77 -8.40
CA LEU A 82 2.46 -1.25 -9.33
C LEU A 82 1.04 -0.97 -8.82
N TYR A 83 0.81 -1.16 -7.52
CA TYR A 83 -0.44 -0.80 -6.87
C TYR A 83 -0.73 0.70 -7.00
N CYS A 84 0.26 1.57 -6.74
CA CYS A 84 0.08 3.01 -6.92
C CYS A 84 -0.25 3.40 -8.37
N ILE A 85 0.38 2.75 -9.36
CA ILE A 85 0.07 2.96 -10.78
C ILE A 85 -1.36 2.53 -11.10
N LEU A 86 -1.80 1.39 -10.57
CA LEU A 86 -3.18 0.91 -10.71
C LEU A 86 -4.17 1.92 -10.09
N THR A 87 -3.93 2.37 -8.87
CA THR A 87 -4.77 3.37 -8.19
C THR A 87 -4.84 4.68 -8.98
N LEU A 88 -3.71 5.21 -9.45
CA LEU A 88 -3.67 6.40 -10.31
C LEU A 88 -4.49 6.21 -11.60
N THR A 89 -4.37 5.04 -12.23
CA THR A 89 -5.10 4.72 -13.46
C THR A 89 -6.62 4.74 -13.19
N LEU A 90 -7.06 4.13 -12.09
CA LEU A 90 -8.47 4.13 -11.69
C LEU A 90 -8.97 5.54 -11.35
N MET A 91 -8.16 6.38 -10.71
CA MET A 91 -8.52 7.78 -10.47
C MET A 91 -8.75 8.57 -11.76
N ILE A 92 -7.98 8.28 -12.83
CA ILE A 92 -8.17 8.92 -14.14
C ILE A 92 -9.45 8.41 -14.80
N ILE A 93 -9.68 7.09 -14.79
CA ILE A 93 -10.88 6.45 -15.36
C ILE A 93 -12.15 6.98 -14.68
N TYR A 94 -12.16 7.08 -13.34
CA TYR A 94 -13.29 7.54 -12.53
C TYR A 94 -13.21 9.03 -12.18
N SER A 95 -12.43 9.82 -12.91
CA SER A 95 -12.18 11.24 -12.59
C SER A 95 -13.44 12.11 -12.53
N ARG A 96 -14.47 11.77 -13.32
CA ARG A 96 -15.76 12.48 -13.32
C ARG A 96 -16.65 12.15 -12.12
N SER A 97 -16.48 10.98 -11.52
CA SER A 97 -17.29 10.55 -10.37
C SER A 97 -16.58 10.83 -9.04
N LEU A 98 -15.24 10.83 -9.03
CA LEU A 98 -14.45 11.08 -7.84
C LEU A 98 -14.75 12.44 -7.22
N THR A 99 -14.95 12.47 -5.91
CA THR A 99 -15.10 13.72 -5.17
C THR A 99 -13.72 14.28 -4.78
N TYR A 100 -13.68 15.54 -4.32
CA TYR A 100 -12.47 16.12 -3.73
C TYR A 100 -11.92 15.30 -2.56
N LEU A 101 -12.79 14.70 -1.74
CA LEU A 101 -12.39 13.82 -0.64
C LEU A 101 -11.78 12.52 -1.15
N GLY A 102 -12.34 11.93 -2.21
CA GLY A 102 -11.77 10.76 -2.86
C GLY A 102 -10.38 11.05 -3.43
N TYR A 103 -10.23 12.16 -4.15
CA TYR A 103 -8.91 12.60 -4.64
C TYR A 103 -7.90 12.78 -3.52
N LEU A 104 -8.29 13.47 -2.44
CA LEU A 104 -7.43 13.68 -1.29
C LEU A 104 -6.97 12.35 -0.67
N TYR A 105 -7.90 11.42 -0.43
CA TYR A 105 -7.58 10.11 0.13
C TYR A 105 -6.55 9.36 -0.72
N PHE A 106 -6.81 9.19 -2.02
CA PHE A 106 -5.93 8.39 -2.88
C PHE A 106 -4.58 9.05 -3.11
N ILE A 107 -4.52 10.39 -3.22
CA ILE A 107 -3.24 11.10 -3.32
C ILE A 107 -2.40 10.88 -2.07
N VAL A 108 -3.01 10.98 -0.88
CA VAL A 108 -2.32 10.73 0.39
C VAL A 108 -1.86 9.28 0.47
N GLU A 109 -2.72 8.32 0.11
CA GLU A 109 -2.34 6.89 0.05
C GLU A 109 -1.13 6.67 -0.87
N ILE A 110 -1.16 7.19 -2.09
CA ILE A 110 -0.06 7.06 -3.05
C ILE A 110 1.23 7.67 -2.52
N ILE A 111 1.18 8.87 -1.91
CA ILE A 111 2.38 9.52 -1.34
C ILE A 111 3.00 8.64 -0.25
N ILE A 112 2.17 8.10 0.66
CA ILE A 112 2.62 7.24 1.75
C ILE A 112 3.24 5.96 1.19
N VAL A 113 2.54 5.26 0.29
CA VAL A 113 2.96 3.97 -0.25
C VAL A 113 4.22 4.11 -1.13
N VAL A 114 4.30 5.13 -1.98
CA VAL A 114 5.53 5.42 -2.76
C VAL A 114 6.69 5.80 -1.84
N GLY A 115 6.42 6.58 -0.79
CA GLY A 115 7.43 6.92 0.22
C GLY A 115 8.02 5.68 0.89
N LEU A 116 7.17 4.76 1.32
CA LEU A 116 7.58 3.49 1.91
C LEU A 116 8.35 2.62 0.92
N ALA A 117 7.82 2.43 -0.29
CA ALA A 117 8.47 1.64 -1.34
C ALA A 117 9.88 2.14 -1.69
N ARG A 118 10.11 3.46 -1.66
CA ARG A 118 11.46 4.03 -1.85
C ARG A 118 12.41 3.66 -0.71
N LEU A 119 11.93 3.71 0.53
CA LEU A 119 12.74 3.32 1.69
C LEU A 119 13.07 1.83 1.67
N GLU A 120 12.10 0.98 1.32
CA GLU A 120 12.29 -0.47 1.16
C GLU A 120 13.30 -0.78 0.06
N TRP A 121 13.17 -0.13 -1.10
CA TRP A 121 14.10 -0.29 -2.21
C TRP A 121 15.52 0.14 -1.85
N LYS A 122 15.65 1.27 -1.14
CA LYS A 122 16.95 1.73 -0.63
C LYS A 122 17.53 0.69 0.32
N LYS A 123 16.76 0.23 1.30
CA LYS A 123 17.21 -0.73 2.30
C LYS A 123 17.65 -2.05 1.67
N ALA A 124 16.91 -2.54 0.67
CA ALA A 124 17.23 -3.77 -0.03
C ALA A 124 18.46 -3.71 -0.94
N ASN A 125 19.01 -2.52 -1.17
CA ASN A 125 20.25 -2.31 -1.94
C ASN A 125 21.43 -1.84 -1.07
N GLU A 126 21.23 -1.66 0.24
CA GLU A 126 22.33 -1.46 1.18
C GLU A 126 23.18 -2.75 1.27
N LYS A 127 24.50 -2.59 1.22
CA LYS A 127 25.48 -3.69 1.25
C LYS A 127 25.64 -4.27 2.65
#